data_AF-A0AAW1CYJ9-F1
#
_entry.id   AF-A0AAW1CYJ9-F1
#
_cell.length_a   1.000
_cell.length_b   1.000
_cell.length_c   1.000
_cell.angle_alpha   90.00
_cell.angle_beta   90.00
_cell.angle_gamma   90.00
#
_symmetry.space_group_name_H-M   'P 1'
#
loop_
_entity.id
_entity.type
_entity.pdbx_description
1 polymer ?
#
loop_
_entity_poly.entity_id
_entity_poly.type
_entity_poly.pdbx_seq_one_letter_code
_entity_poly.pdbx_strand_id
1 'polypeptide(L)'
;MEKKPVDPILPQWMIRQVTDDRSKKISNYGKSVQTTLFQSKNEIKINKNPANLNENFSSKRSSGNQFISNHVKDSTVPVDNFLSTYECGVQCEKILNLLDNSEKLVLGLELDWPSEYKNCVYKTSTVHICFGENQCIYFNVRSLQKLPLAFTLLIKHPNVKLVGHNLINDLNKLKRDFNFDTKTVLEQNILKESSDLNLYCEIHNWSYYTLNEQTVESPIEPSIDESFELKFKGKTYYYTEFQDIAEASEKLLSLADLSPEELVLGFDQEWPPTATGKVSLMQICPNEHECYIFQFSGIRSLPKVLLHLLKHPKVKITGLNIKNDIRKLGKDFKIDVFSILNNNTIELSTLANQVLNCFERWSLARIVLNQFGVSLSKDPKVRCSNWANKDLSEAQLMYAATDAYASLLCYLHLDRLRRRNNIDENGCKSY
;
A
#
# COMPACT_ATOMS: atom_id res chain seq x y z
N MET A 1 -0.09 -36.78 27.04
CA MET A 1 1.23 -36.23 26.66
C MET A 1 1.02 -35.33 25.47
N GLU A 2 0.99 -34.02 25.67
CA GLU A 2 0.84 -33.04 24.59
C GLU A 2 2.12 -33.01 23.75
N LYS A 3 1.99 -33.24 22.44
CA LYS A 3 3.08 -32.96 21.49
C LYS A 3 3.04 -31.46 21.19
N LYS A 4 4.08 -30.73 21.60
CA LYS A 4 4.28 -29.36 21.12
C LYS A 4 4.35 -29.36 19.59
N PRO A 5 3.72 -28.41 18.88
CA PRO A 5 3.91 -28.28 17.44
C PRO A 5 5.39 -28.03 17.15
N VAL A 6 5.91 -28.69 16.12
CA VAL A 6 7.27 -28.45 15.63
C VAL A 6 7.19 -27.24 14.70
N ASP A 7 7.76 -26.11 15.13
CA ASP A 7 7.84 -24.90 14.31
C ASP A 7 8.51 -25.20 12.95
N PRO A 8 7.99 -24.67 11.82
CA PRO A 8 8.70 -24.76 10.55
C PRO A 8 10.01 -23.97 10.65
N ILE A 9 11.13 -24.70 10.64
CA ILE A 9 12.48 -24.16 10.82
C ILE A 9 12.81 -23.34 9.57
N LEU A 10 12.86 -22.01 9.70
CA LEU A 10 13.37 -21.13 8.65
C LEU A 10 14.78 -21.60 8.25
N PRO A 11 15.12 -21.63 6.95
CA PRO A 11 16.45 -22.05 6.51
C PRO A 11 17.57 -21.38 7.30
N GLN A 12 18.56 -22.15 7.79
CA GLN A 12 19.57 -21.65 8.73
C GLN A 12 20.36 -20.43 8.24
N TRP A 13 20.46 -20.21 6.93
CA TRP A 13 21.06 -19.01 6.35
C TRP A 13 20.25 -17.73 6.65
N MET A 14 18.91 -17.82 6.65
CA MET A 14 18.00 -16.70 6.94
C MET A 14 18.01 -16.36 8.44
N ILE A 15 18.11 -17.38 9.31
CA ILE A 15 18.25 -17.17 10.77
C ILE A 15 19.51 -16.36 11.09
N ARG A 16 20.64 -16.64 10.41
CA ARG A 16 21.92 -15.95 10.65
C ARG A 16 21.89 -14.46 10.31
N GLN A 17 21.22 -14.05 9.23
CA GLN A 17 21.12 -12.63 8.88
C GLN A 17 20.32 -11.82 9.91
N VAL A 18 19.21 -12.36 10.41
CA VAL A 18 18.39 -11.69 11.44
C VAL A 18 19.17 -11.48 12.76
N THR A 19 20.13 -12.36 13.08
CA THR A 19 20.99 -12.21 14.27
C THR A 19 22.14 -11.23 14.06
N ASP A 20 22.75 -11.19 12.87
CA ASP A 20 23.93 -10.36 12.60
C ASP A 20 23.63 -8.85 12.47
N ASP A 21 22.41 -8.47 12.07
CA ASP A 21 22.04 -7.05 11.99
C ASP A 21 21.65 -6.44 13.36
N ARG A 22 21.24 -7.27 14.32
CA ARG A 22 21.00 -6.80 15.70
C ARG A 22 22.30 -6.48 16.45
N SER A 23 23.38 -7.22 16.19
CA SER A 23 24.68 -6.94 16.83
C SER A 23 25.35 -5.68 16.24
N LYS A 24 25.25 -5.47 14.92
CA LYS A 24 25.81 -4.29 14.23
C LYS A 24 25.12 -2.97 14.57
N LYS A 25 23.82 -2.95 14.88
CA LYS A 25 23.12 -1.72 15.28
C LYS A 25 23.50 -1.21 16.68
N ILE A 26 24.05 -2.06 17.55
CA ILE A 26 24.43 -1.66 18.93
C ILE A 26 25.85 -1.07 18.99
N SER A 27 26.76 -1.43 18.08
CA SER A 27 28.16 -0.97 18.12
C SER A 27 28.38 0.49 17.68
N ASN A 28 27.45 1.09 16.92
CA ASN A 28 27.67 2.37 16.26
C ASN A 28 27.18 3.62 17.04
N TYR A 29 26.60 3.45 18.23
CA TYR A 29 26.14 4.57 19.08
C TYR A 29 27.12 5.00 20.19
N GLY A 30 28.35 4.48 20.17
CA GLY A 30 29.34 4.72 21.23
C GLY A 30 30.71 5.20 20.75
N LYS A 31 30.82 6.47 20.31
CA LYS A 31 32.07 7.28 20.42
C LYS A 31 31.90 8.77 20.07
N SER A 32 32.03 9.61 21.11
CA SER A 32 32.54 10.99 21.13
C SER A 32 32.10 12.03 20.07
N VAL A 33 31.37 13.06 20.55
CA VAL A 33 31.83 14.45 20.39
C VAL A 33 31.88 15.08 21.79
N GLN A 34 33.01 15.68 22.15
CA GLN A 34 33.20 16.33 23.44
C GLN A 34 32.64 17.76 23.47
N THR A 35 32.25 18.18 24.67
CA THR A 35 31.91 19.55 25.03
C THR A 35 33.07 20.54 24.80
N THR A 36 32.77 21.70 24.23
CA THR A 36 33.58 22.92 24.42
C THR A 36 32.69 24.11 24.73
N LEU A 37 33.09 24.90 25.73
CA LEU A 37 32.36 26.07 26.20
C LEU A 37 32.47 27.24 25.22
N PHE A 38 31.42 28.05 25.12
CA PHE A 38 31.58 29.51 25.13
C PHE A 38 30.44 30.17 25.89
N GLN A 39 30.78 30.92 26.94
CA GLN A 39 29.88 31.86 27.60
C GLN A 39 30.02 33.23 26.94
N SER A 40 28.90 33.91 26.70
CA SER A 40 28.87 35.37 26.85
C SER A 40 27.51 35.79 27.40
N LYS A 41 27.56 36.51 28.52
CA LYS A 41 26.41 37.27 29.04
C LYS A 41 26.30 38.56 28.24
N ASN A 42 25.10 39.09 28.08
CA ASN A 42 24.81 40.47 28.46
C ASN A 42 23.30 40.71 28.59
N GLU A 43 22.90 41.24 29.73
CA GLU A 43 21.55 41.75 29.98
C GLU A 43 21.46 43.19 29.49
N ILE A 44 20.34 43.58 28.86
CA ILE A 44 19.85 44.97 28.92
C ILE A 44 18.33 44.93 29.14
N LYS A 45 17.88 45.39 30.31
CA LYS A 45 16.51 45.85 30.56
C LYS A 45 16.48 47.36 30.45
N ILE A 46 15.62 47.94 29.61
CA ILE A 46 15.03 49.27 29.86
C ILE A 46 13.52 49.20 29.60
N ASN A 47 12.78 49.99 30.36
CA ASN A 47 11.34 49.96 30.58
C ASN A 47 10.75 51.33 30.22
N LYS A 48 9.52 51.40 29.67
CA LYS A 48 8.45 52.41 29.97
C LYS A 48 7.40 52.58 28.85
N ASN A 49 6.15 52.45 29.25
CA ASN A 49 4.90 53.00 28.67
C ASN A 49 4.78 54.52 28.99
N PRO A 50 3.67 55.25 28.71
CA PRO A 50 2.59 55.11 27.70
C PRO A 50 2.24 56.46 26.98
N ALA A 51 1.23 56.48 26.10
CA ALA A 51 0.28 57.60 25.77
C ALA A 51 -0.38 57.32 24.39
N ASN A 52 -1.69 57.04 24.28
CA ASN A 52 -2.89 57.89 24.39
C ASN A 52 -3.40 58.42 23.03
N LEU A 53 -4.65 58.04 22.71
CA LEU A 53 -5.80 58.81 22.19
C LEU A 53 -6.78 57.76 21.61
N ASN A 54 -7.95 57.47 22.20
CA ASN A 54 -9.19 58.29 22.28
C ASN A 54 -9.57 58.88 20.90
N GLU A 55 -10.79 58.82 20.34
CA GLU A 55 -12.14 58.43 20.79
C GLU A 55 -13.00 58.19 19.49
N ASN A 56 -14.29 57.76 19.43
CA ASN A 56 -15.38 57.62 20.40
C ASN A 56 -16.46 56.60 19.93
N PHE A 57 -17.03 55.81 20.86
CA PHE A 57 -18.48 55.61 21.18
C PHE A 57 -19.57 55.52 20.06
N SER A 58 -20.67 54.74 20.18
CA SER A 58 -21.34 54.22 21.39
C SER A 58 -22.42 53.12 21.16
N SER A 59 -22.57 52.24 22.18
CA SER A 59 -23.84 51.65 22.68
C SER A 59 -24.63 50.63 21.82
N LYS A 60 -25.37 49.65 22.38
CA LYS A 60 -25.62 49.20 23.79
C LYS A 60 -26.20 47.77 23.78
N ARG A 61 -25.83 46.93 24.78
CA ARG A 61 -26.61 45.89 25.53
C ARG A 61 -27.67 45.03 24.77
N SER A 62 -27.82 43.71 24.98
CA SER A 62 -27.65 42.92 26.23
C SER A 62 -27.64 41.38 26.00
N SER A 63 -27.00 40.66 26.93
CA SER A 63 -27.34 39.31 27.46
C SER A 63 -27.92 38.20 26.54
N GLY A 64 -27.23 37.06 26.50
CA GLY A 64 -27.85 35.79 26.11
C GLY A 64 -26.85 34.66 25.87
N ASN A 65 -26.63 33.77 26.85
CA ASN A 65 -26.02 32.47 26.59
C ASN A 65 -27.01 31.60 25.82
N GLN A 66 -26.75 31.32 24.53
CA GLN A 66 -27.40 30.20 23.86
C GLN A 66 -26.52 29.68 22.70
N PHE A 67 -26.29 28.37 22.72
CA PHE A 67 -25.72 27.64 21.59
C PHE A 67 -26.65 27.78 20.38
N ILE A 68 -26.14 28.29 19.25
CA ILE A 68 -26.82 28.21 17.96
C ILE A 68 -25.82 27.73 16.91
N SER A 69 -26.05 26.51 16.43
CA SER A 69 -25.37 25.92 15.29
C SER A 69 -25.87 26.58 13.99
N ASN A 70 -25.08 27.51 13.45
CA ASN A 70 -25.35 28.05 12.12
C ASN A 70 -24.83 27.10 11.03
N HIS A 71 -25.59 26.04 10.77
CA HIS A 71 -25.51 25.31 9.50
C HIS A 71 -25.85 26.27 8.36
N VAL A 72 -24.84 26.71 7.60
CA VAL A 72 -25.06 27.30 6.28
C VAL A 72 -25.45 26.16 5.33
N LYS A 73 -26.75 26.01 5.10
CA LYS A 73 -27.27 25.21 3.98
C LYS A 73 -27.01 25.94 2.66
N ASP A 74 -26.99 25.15 1.58
CA ASP A 74 -26.84 25.55 0.18
C ASP A 74 -25.50 26.17 -0.24
N SER A 75 -24.56 25.27 -0.56
CA SER A 75 -24.15 25.18 -1.97
C SER A 75 -23.84 23.73 -2.36
N THR A 76 -24.78 23.08 -3.04
CA THR A 76 -24.53 21.79 -3.69
C THR A 76 -23.61 22.00 -4.89
N VAL A 77 -22.31 21.83 -4.69
CA VAL A 77 -21.35 21.77 -5.81
C VAL A 77 -21.56 20.43 -6.53
N PRO A 78 -21.83 20.42 -7.84
CA PRO A 78 -22.14 19.19 -8.55
C PRO A 78 -20.92 18.27 -8.64
N VAL A 79 -21.18 16.98 -8.39
CA VAL A 79 -20.29 15.88 -8.74
C VAL A 79 -20.08 15.88 -10.28
N ASP A 80 -18.88 15.52 -10.73
CA ASP A 80 -18.45 15.41 -12.15
C ASP A 80 -18.13 16.70 -12.94
N ASN A 81 -17.58 17.75 -12.31
CA ASN A 81 -16.90 18.83 -13.03
C ASN A 81 -15.37 18.77 -12.88
N PHE A 82 -14.69 18.18 -13.88
CA PHE A 82 -13.23 18.30 -14.03
C PHE A 82 -12.86 19.75 -14.36
N LEU A 83 -12.30 20.47 -13.39
CA LEU A 83 -11.93 21.88 -13.57
C LEU A 83 -10.69 22.02 -14.47
N SER A 84 -10.78 22.97 -15.41
CA SER A 84 -9.66 23.42 -16.25
C SER A 84 -8.59 24.18 -15.45
N THR A 85 -7.44 24.48 -16.07
CA THR A 85 -6.35 25.27 -15.45
C THR A 85 -6.82 26.60 -14.86
N TYR A 86 -7.72 27.28 -15.57
CA TYR A 86 -8.27 28.57 -15.17
C TYR A 86 -9.20 28.42 -13.96
N GLU A 87 -10.10 27.45 -14.00
CA GLU A 87 -11.03 27.17 -12.91
C GLU A 87 -10.30 26.65 -11.67
N CYS A 88 -9.25 25.85 -11.82
CA CYS A 88 -8.34 25.47 -10.74
C CYS A 88 -7.72 26.70 -10.06
N GLY A 89 -7.26 27.68 -10.86
CA GLY A 89 -6.80 28.98 -10.36
C GLY A 89 -7.88 29.72 -9.56
N VAL A 90 -9.05 29.95 -10.15
CA VAL A 90 -10.18 30.66 -9.55
C VAL A 90 -10.67 30.00 -8.25
N GLN A 91 -10.73 28.67 -8.18
CA GLN A 91 -11.12 27.99 -6.95
C GLN A 91 -10.04 28.08 -5.87
N CYS A 92 -8.75 27.99 -6.22
CA CYS A 92 -7.68 28.20 -5.25
C CYS A 92 -7.65 29.64 -4.72
N GLU A 93 -7.96 30.64 -5.55
CA GLU A 93 -8.14 32.04 -5.13
C GLU A 93 -9.32 32.21 -4.17
N LYS A 94 -10.46 31.55 -4.42
CA LYS A 94 -11.58 31.55 -3.47
C LYS A 94 -11.21 30.98 -2.11
N ILE A 95 -10.46 29.86 -2.07
CA ILE A 95 -9.99 29.28 -0.80
C ILE A 95 -8.96 30.20 -0.12
N LEU A 96 -8.06 30.83 -0.89
CA LEU A 96 -7.12 31.82 -0.38
C LEU A 96 -7.85 33.01 0.28
N ASN A 97 -8.96 33.48 -0.31
CA ASN A 97 -9.78 34.55 0.27
C ASN A 97 -10.55 34.14 1.54
N LEU A 98 -10.57 32.85 1.93
CA LEU A 98 -11.08 32.42 3.23
C LEU A 98 -10.05 32.63 4.37
N LEU A 99 -8.79 32.93 4.04
CA LEU A 99 -7.66 33.02 4.99
C LEU A 99 -7.51 34.41 5.65
N ASP A 100 -8.44 35.34 5.41
CA ASP A 100 -8.42 36.70 5.96
C ASP A 100 -8.58 36.77 7.49
N ASN A 101 -9.02 35.67 8.13
CA ASN A 101 -9.03 35.54 9.59
C ASN A 101 -7.80 34.75 10.06
N SER A 102 -7.23 35.12 11.20
CA SER A 102 -5.94 34.59 11.73
C SER A 102 -5.96 33.13 12.20
N GLU A 103 -6.93 32.34 11.75
CA GLU A 103 -7.09 30.92 12.06
C GLU A 103 -6.32 30.05 11.05
N LYS A 104 -5.99 28.82 11.47
CA LYS A 104 -5.31 27.86 10.61
C LYS A 104 -6.35 27.14 9.75
N LEU A 105 -6.25 27.26 8.43
CA LEU A 105 -7.06 26.46 7.52
C LEU A 105 -6.42 25.10 7.32
N VAL A 106 -7.16 24.02 7.58
CA VAL A 106 -6.68 22.66 7.32
C VAL A 106 -7.30 22.13 6.02
N LEU A 107 -6.45 21.64 5.12
CA LEU A 107 -6.81 21.08 3.82
C LEU A 107 -6.41 19.61 3.76
N GLY A 108 -7.31 18.75 3.29
CA GLY A 108 -6.97 17.42 2.79
C GLY A 108 -6.39 17.52 1.38
N LEU A 109 -5.24 16.89 1.12
CA LEU A 109 -4.62 16.80 -0.21
C LEU A 109 -4.39 15.32 -0.57
N GLU A 110 -4.88 14.91 -1.74
CA GLU A 110 -4.76 13.54 -2.28
C GLU A 110 -4.59 13.62 -3.81
N LEU A 111 -3.85 12.68 -4.42
CA LEU A 111 -3.59 12.64 -5.86
C LEU A 111 -3.93 11.27 -6.48
N ASP A 112 -4.75 11.22 -7.55
CA ASP A 112 -4.82 9.98 -8.34
C ASP A 112 -3.61 9.84 -9.28
N TRP A 113 -2.64 9.07 -8.80
CA TRP A 113 -1.61 8.43 -9.62
C TRP A 113 -1.58 6.92 -9.33
N PRO A 114 -1.37 6.04 -10.33
CA PRO A 114 -1.46 4.61 -10.09
C PRO A 114 -0.22 4.12 -9.35
N SER A 115 -0.43 3.50 -8.19
CA SER A 115 0.60 3.07 -7.23
C SER A 115 1.45 1.87 -7.67
N GLU A 116 1.24 1.34 -8.87
CA GLU A 116 2.09 0.30 -9.44
C GLU A 116 3.39 0.90 -9.97
N TYR A 117 4.54 0.29 -9.66
CA TYR A 117 5.86 0.81 -10.05
C TYR A 117 6.01 1.10 -11.57
N LYS A 118 5.41 0.25 -12.43
CA LYS A 118 5.38 0.48 -13.89
C LYS A 118 4.59 1.73 -14.28
N ASN A 119 3.61 2.12 -13.47
CA ASN A 119 2.72 3.26 -13.69
C ASN A 119 3.16 4.53 -12.95
N CYS A 120 4.12 4.45 -12.02
CA CYS A 120 4.75 5.62 -11.40
C CYS A 120 5.34 6.61 -12.42
N VAL A 121 5.70 6.14 -13.62
CA VAL A 121 6.18 6.99 -14.74
C VAL A 121 5.07 7.90 -15.29
N TYR A 122 3.79 7.54 -15.12
CA TYR A 122 2.69 8.38 -15.55
C TYR A 122 2.57 9.62 -14.67
N LYS A 123 2.28 10.72 -15.37
CA LYS A 123 1.94 12.00 -14.76
C LYS A 123 0.65 11.89 -13.94
N THR A 124 0.62 12.55 -12.80
CA THR A 124 -0.55 12.70 -11.92
C THR A 124 -1.74 13.13 -12.77
N SER A 125 -2.86 12.44 -12.59
CA SER A 125 -4.03 12.65 -13.44
C SER A 125 -4.98 13.68 -12.83
N THR A 126 -5.24 13.56 -11.53
CA THR A 126 -6.07 14.46 -10.74
C THR A 126 -5.34 14.90 -9.46
N VAL A 127 -5.75 16.04 -8.92
CA VAL A 127 -5.41 16.51 -7.58
C VAL A 127 -6.72 16.87 -6.87
N HIS A 128 -6.91 16.39 -5.65
CA HIS A 128 -8.09 16.64 -4.84
C HIS A 128 -7.72 17.53 -3.66
N ILE A 129 -8.48 18.62 -3.45
CA ILE A 129 -8.40 19.42 -2.22
C ILE A 129 -9.72 19.30 -1.46
N CYS A 130 -9.67 18.75 -0.25
CA CYS A 130 -10.79 18.74 0.70
C CYS A 130 -10.63 19.86 1.72
N PHE A 131 -11.72 20.50 2.15
CA PHE A 131 -11.69 21.53 3.20
C PHE A 131 -13.06 21.66 3.88
N GLY A 132 -13.06 22.06 5.16
CA GLY A 132 -14.29 22.09 5.97
C GLY A 132 -14.98 20.72 6.07
N GLU A 133 -16.28 20.74 6.34
CA GLU A 133 -17.12 19.53 6.36
C GLU A 133 -17.60 19.20 4.95
N ASN A 134 -17.24 18.01 4.44
CA ASN A 134 -17.73 17.44 3.18
C ASN A 134 -17.50 18.25 1.87
N GLN A 135 -16.64 19.28 1.85
CA GLN A 135 -16.31 20.00 0.60
C GLN A 135 -15.02 19.43 -0.03
N CYS A 136 -15.07 19.09 -1.32
CA CYS A 136 -13.90 18.67 -2.10
C CYS A 136 -13.93 19.28 -3.51
N ILE A 137 -12.75 19.60 -4.05
CA ILE A 137 -12.54 20.14 -5.39
C ILE A 137 -11.55 19.26 -6.15
N TYR A 138 -11.89 18.96 -7.40
CA TYR A 138 -11.14 18.09 -8.29
C TYR A 138 -10.48 18.90 -9.41
N PHE A 139 -9.17 18.74 -9.58
CA PHE A 139 -8.42 19.36 -10.67
C PHE A 139 -7.90 18.30 -11.63
N ASN A 140 -8.21 18.39 -12.93
CA ASN A 140 -7.54 17.55 -13.92
C ASN A 140 -6.18 18.18 -14.26
N VAL A 141 -5.10 17.57 -13.76
CA VAL A 141 -3.73 18.11 -13.92
C VAL A 141 -2.91 17.39 -14.99
N ARG A 142 -3.47 16.34 -15.62
CA ARG A 142 -2.76 15.44 -16.54
C ARG A 142 -2.07 16.16 -17.71
N SER A 143 -2.72 17.19 -18.26
CA SER A 143 -2.24 17.98 -19.39
C SER A 143 -1.36 19.17 -19.01
N LEU A 144 -1.31 19.55 -17.73
CA LEU A 144 -0.66 20.78 -17.28
C LEU A 144 0.87 20.63 -17.25
N GLN A 145 1.61 21.54 -17.88
CA GLN A 145 3.07 21.55 -17.76
C GLN A 145 3.56 22.09 -16.41
N LYS A 146 2.79 22.97 -15.78
CA LYS A 146 3.03 23.56 -14.45
C LYS A 146 1.70 23.69 -13.70
N LEU A 147 1.75 23.66 -12.38
CA LEU A 147 0.58 23.95 -11.53
C LEU A 147 0.20 25.44 -11.61
N PRO A 148 -1.08 25.80 -11.45
CA PRO A 148 -1.49 27.20 -11.35
C PRO A 148 -0.80 27.94 -10.19
N LEU A 149 -0.59 29.25 -10.36
CA LEU A 149 0.04 30.08 -9.34
C LEU A 149 -0.78 30.10 -8.05
N ALA A 150 -2.10 30.25 -8.14
CA ALA A 150 -3.00 30.24 -6.98
C ALA A 150 -2.96 28.91 -6.21
N PHE A 151 -2.90 27.76 -6.90
CA PHE A 151 -2.69 26.46 -6.25
C PHE A 151 -1.35 26.43 -5.49
N THR A 152 -0.29 26.94 -6.13
CA THR A 152 1.05 26.99 -5.53
C THR A 152 1.10 27.90 -4.31
N LEU A 153 0.40 29.03 -4.34
CA LEU A 153 0.25 29.95 -3.21
C LEU A 153 -0.57 29.33 -2.07
N LEU A 154 -1.68 28.67 -2.38
CA LEU A 154 -2.56 28.01 -1.41
C LEU A 154 -1.82 26.94 -0.60
N ILE A 155 -1.17 25.99 -1.28
CA ILE A 155 -0.45 24.87 -0.63
C ILE A 155 0.78 25.36 0.20
N LYS A 156 1.31 26.55 -0.12
CA LYS A 156 2.44 27.18 0.59
C LYS A 156 2.04 28.24 1.61
N HIS A 157 0.75 28.56 1.75
CA HIS A 157 0.33 29.67 2.60
C HIS A 157 0.63 29.38 4.07
N PRO A 158 1.25 30.28 4.87
CA PRO A 158 1.73 29.96 6.22
C PRO A 158 0.62 29.46 7.18
N ASN A 159 -0.61 29.95 7.01
CA ASN A 159 -1.78 29.55 7.79
C ASN A 159 -2.46 28.25 7.26
N VAL A 160 -2.08 27.77 6.07
CA VAL A 160 -2.59 26.50 5.54
C VAL A 160 -1.81 25.33 6.14
N LYS A 161 -2.55 24.32 6.61
CA LYS A 161 -2.02 23.05 7.10
C LYS A 161 -2.58 21.89 6.28
N LEU A 162 -1.73 20.97 5.91
CA LEU A 162 -2.03 19.87 5.00
C LEU A 162 -2.14 18.56 5.77
N VAL A 163 -3.15 17.77 5.42
CA VAL A 163 -3.38 16.39 5.84
C VAL A 163 -3.71 15.54 4.62
N GLY A 164 -3.60 14.22 4.70
CA GLY A 164 -3.90 13.30 3.59
C GLY A 164 -3.21 11.95 3.77
N HIS A 165 -3.66 10.92 3.05
CA HIS A 165 -2.93 9.65 3.04
C HIS A 165 -1.62 9.86 2.28
N ASN A 166 -0.51 9.31 2.79
CA ASN A 166 0.77 9.30 2.08
C ASN A 166 1.28 10.70 1.59
N LEU A 167 0.83 11.79 2.24
CA LEU A 167 0.98 13.19 1.81
C LEU A 167 2.41 13.59 1.36
N ILE A 168 3.44 13.05 2.02
CA ILE A 168 4.85 13.31 1.67
C ILE A 168 5.19 12.79 0.27
N ASN A 169 4.72 11.59 -0.09
CA ASN A 169 4.94 11.01 -1.41
C ASN A 169 4.11 11.73 -2.49
N ASP A 170 2.91 12.20 -2.15
CA ASP A 170 2.09 13.02 -3.04
C ASP A 170 2.71 14.39 -3.32
N LEU A 171 3.24 15.06 -2.30
CA LEU A 171 4.04 16.27 -2.48
C LEU A 171 5.28 16.00 -3.35
N ASN A 172 6.01 14.92 -3.09
CA ASN A 172 7.15 14.49 -3.92
C ASN A 172 6.73 14.15 -5.37
N LYS A 173 5.51 13.66 -5.59
CA LYS A 173 4.92 13.44 -6.92
C LYS A 173 4.68 14.78 -7.63
N LEU A 174 4.12 15.78 -6.95
CA LEU A 174 3.97 17.13 -7.50
C LEU A 174 5.33 17.75 -7.88
N LYS A 175 6.36 17.52 -7.05
CA LYS A 175 7.74 17.94 -7.36
C LYS A 175 8.25 17.32 -8.65
N ARG A 176 8.10 15.99 -8.83
CA ARG A 176 8.55 15.30 -10.05
C ARG A 176 7.79 15.75 -11.29
N ASP A 177 6.48 15.91 -11.19
CA ASP A 177 5.60 16.04 -12.35
C ASP A 177 5.40 17.49 -12.85
N PHE A 178 5.58 18.47 -11.96
CA PHE A 178 5.31 19.89 -12.20
C PHE A 178 6.44 20.82 -11.73
N ASN A 179 7.56 20.26 -11.25
CA ASN A 179 8.66 21.00 -10.60
C ASN A 179 8.20 21.86 -9.40
N PHE A 180 7.22 21.36 -8.65
CA PHE A 180 6.72 22.00 -7.44
C PHE A 180 7.78 21.96 -6.32
N ASP A 181 8.18 23.12 -5.80
CA ASP A 181 9.06 23.15 -4.62
C ASP A 181 8.29 22.73 -3.37
N THR A 182 8.60 21.53 -2.87
CA THR A 182 8.01 20.94 -1.68
C THR A 182 8.75 21.27 -0.39
N LYS A 183 9.98 21.81 -0.42
CA LYS A 183 10.82 21.89 0.77
C LYS A 183 10.15 22.71 1.88
N THR A 184 9.70 23.90 1.50
CA THR A 184 8.95 24.82 2.36
C THR A 184 7.65 24.19 2.91
N VAL A 185 6.92 23.47 2.05
CA VAL A 185 5.65 22.80 2.39
C VAL A 185 5.86 21.68 3.41
N LEU A 186 6.87 20.82 3.22
CA LEU A 186 7.19 19.72 4.12
C LEU A 186 7.63 20.22 5.51
N GLU A 187 8.38 21.32 5.54
CA GLU A 187 8.86 21.93 6.79
C GLU A 187 7.75 22.63 7.58
N GLN A 188 6.90 23.41 6.90
CA GLN A 188 6.01 24.41 7.52
C GLN A 188 4.51 24.12 7.40
N ASN A 189 4.07 23.41 6.36
CA ASN A 189 2.64 23.24 6.04
C ASN A 189 2.09 21.84 6.40
N ILE A 190 2.91 20.83 6.69
CA ILE A 190 2.39 19.58 7.24
C ILE A 190 1.84 19.80 8.65
N LEU A 191 0.64 19.29 8.91
CA LEU A 191 0.06 19.28 10.24
C LEU A 191 0.62 18.11 11.07
N LYS A 192 1.26 18.42 12.21
CA LYS A 192 2.03 17.44 13.00
C LYS A 192 1.34 16.98 14.29
N GLU A 193 0.32 17.71 14.75
CA GLU A 193 -0.41 17.45 16.00
C GLU A 193 -1.90 17.73 15.78
N SER A 194 -2.74 16.93 16.44
CA SER A 194 -4.10 16.60 15.99
C SER A 194 -5.21 16.87 17.02
N SER A 195 -5.12 17.95 17.79
CA SER A 195 -6.21 18.35 18.69
C SER A 195 -7.48 18.71 17.91
N ASP A 196 -8.45 17.79 17.95
CA ASP A 196 -9.87 17.96 17.60
C ASP A 196 -10.17 18.48 16.18
N LEU A 197 -9.71 17.76 15.16
CA LEU A 197 -10.01 18.05 13.75
C LEU A 197 -11.02 17.07 13.14
N ASN A 198 -12.29 17.52 13.07
CA ASN A 198 -13.38 16.88 12.33
C ASN A 198 -13.23 17.02 10.81
N LEU A 199 -12.12 16.53 10.25
CA LEU A 199 -11.95 16.38 8.80
C LEU A 199 -12.36 14.98 8.38
N TYR A 200 -13.47 14.89 7.66
CA TYR A 200 -13.91 13.68 6.98
C TYR A 200 -14.48 14.04 5.61
N CYS A 201 -14.43 13.10 4.69
CA CYS A 201 -15.04 13.24 3.38
C CYS A 201 -15.79 11.96 3.04
N GLU A 202 -17.12 12.00 3.09
CA GLU A 202 -17.97 10.83 2.77
C GLU A 202 -17.78 10.37 1.33
N ILE A 203 -17.53 11.31 0.40
CA ILE A 203 -17.28 11.05 -1.02
C ILE A 203 -16.05 10.15 -1.23
N HIS A 204 -15.05 10.25 -0.34
CA HIS A 204 -13.79 9.50 -0.42
C HIS A 204 -13.60 8.48 0.71
N ASN A 205 -14.58 8.35 1.62
CA ASN A 205 -14.58 7.44 2.75
C ASN A 205 -13.29 7.47 3.61
N TRP A 206 -12.80 8.66 3.96
CA TRP A 206 -11.70 8.84 4.91
C TRP A 206 -12.00 9.90 5.98
N SER A 207 -11.35 9.78 7.13
CA SER A 207 -11.38 10.76 8.23
C SER A 207 -10.02 10.92 8.89
N TYR A 208 -9.73 12.12 9.38
CA TYR A 208 -8.45 12.49 9.98
C TYR A 208 -8.15 11.78 11.32
N TYR A 209 -9.17 11.39 12.08
CA TYR A 209 -9.01 10.67 13.36
C TYR A 209 -8.37 9.28 13.23
N THR A 210 -8.19 8.75 12.02
CA THR A 210 -7.75 7.36 11.80
C THR A 210 -6.22 7.18 11.84
N LEU A 211 -5.41 8.24 11.83
CA LEU A 211 -3.94 8.13 11.73
C LEU A 211 -3.21 9.12 12.63
N ASN A 212 -2.75 8.65 13.78
CA ASN A 212 -1.79 9.36 14.63
C ASN A 212 -0.72 8.40 15.19
N GLU A 213 -0.12 7.59 14.33
CA GLU A 213 1.15 6.93 14.61
C GLU A 213 2.24 7.49 13.68
N GLN A 214 3.44 7.63 14.24
CA GLN A 214 4.54 8.39 13.64
C GLN A 214 4.96 7.79 12.30
N THR A 215 5.13 8.65 11.30
CA THR A 215 5.79 8.29 10.04
C THR A 215 7.24 7.92 10.31
N VAL A 216 7.50 6.63 10.55
CA VAL A 216 8.84 6.07 10.36
C VAL A 216 9.20 6.35 8.91
N GLU A 217 10.36 6.95 8.68
CA GLU A 217 10.87 7.18 7.32
C GLU A 217 10.80 5.87 6.55
N SER A 218 10.16 5.88 5.37
CA SER A 218 10.27 4.77 4.43
C SER A 218 11.76 4.48 4.27
N PRO A 219 12.23 3.24 4.45
CA PRO A 219 13.65 2.93 4.33
C PRO A 219 14.16 3.49 3.00
N ILE A 220 15.22 4.29 3.07
CA ILE A 220 16.03 4.61 1.89
C ILE A 220 16.26 3.27 1.18
N GLU A 221 15.83 3.14 -0.08
CA GLU A 221 16.05 1.89 -0.83
C GLU A 221 17.54 1.57 -0.72
N PRO A 222 17.94 0.50 -0.02
CA PRO A 222 19.33 0.08 -0.07
C PRO A 222 19.60 -0.23 -1.54
N SER A 223 20.75 0.21 -2.05
CA SER A 223 21.18 -0.17 -3.40
C SER A 223 21.13 -1.69 -3.50
N ILE A 224 20.13 -2.21 -4.22
CA ILE A 224 19.85 -3.64 -4.27
C ILE A 224 21.02 -4.28 -5.03
N ASP A 225 21.93 -4.87 -4.26
CA ASP A 225 22.91 -5.80 -4.80
C ASP A 225 22.14 -6.99 -5.37
N GLU A 226 22.31 -7.24 -6.68
CA GLU A 226 21.68 -8.34 -7.41
C GLU A 226 22.06 -9.72 -6.83
N SER A 227 23.05 -9.79 -5.93
CA SER A 227 23.36 -10.98 -5.14
C SER A 227 22.23 -11.44 -4.18
N PHE A 228 21.24 -10.58 -3.89
CA PHE A 228 20.12 -10.86 -2.98
C PHE A 228 18.75 -10.96 -3.69
N GLU A 229 18.68 -11.77 -4.74
CA GLU A 229 17.43 -12.18 -5.41
C GLU A 229 16.86 -13.46 -4.78
N LEU A 230 15.56 -13.46 -4.45
CA LEU A 230 14.83 -14.65 -4.04
C LEU A 230 14.67 -15.59 -5.24
N LYS A 231 15.04 -16.86 -5.08
CA LYS A 231 14.85 -17.92 -6.08
C LYS A 231 14.34 -19.17 -5.41
N PHE A 232 13.39 -19.84 -6.04
CA PHE A 232 12.97 -21.17 -5.61
C PHE A 232 14.13 -22.16 -5.77
N LYS A 233 14.41 -22.93 -4.70
CA LYS A 233 15.51 -23.93 -4.66
C LYS A 233 14.99 -25.36 -4.46
N GLY A 234 13.67 -25.54 -4.45
CA GLY A 234 13.03 -26.84 -4.36
C GLY A 234 12.94 -27.52 -5.72
N LYS A 235 12.13 -28.58 -5.78
CA LYS A 235 11.90 -29.37 -6.98
C LYS A 235 10.68 -28.84 -7.74
N THR A 236 10.89 -28.52 -9.01
CA THR A 236 9.82 -28.13 -9.94
C THR A 236 9.31 -29.35 -10.70
N TYR A 237 7.99 -29.53 -10.74
CA TYR A 237 7.31 -30.54 -11.53
C TYR A 237 6.52 -29.85 -12.65
N TYR A 238 6.94 -30.04 -13.90
CA TYR A 238 6.32 -29.41 -15.07
C TYR A 238 5.45 -30.42 -15.83
N TYR A 239 4.18 -30.09 -16.05
CA TYR A 239 3.21 -30.96 -16.69
C TYR A 239 2.49 -30.25 -17.85
N THR A 240 2.55 -30.84 -19.05
CA THR A 240 1.97 -30.26 -20.28
C THR A 240 0.74 -30.97 -20.81
N GLU A 241 0.46 -32.19 -20.32
CA GLU A 241 -0.66 -33.01 -20.79
C GLU A 241 -1.76 -33.12 -19.73
N PHE A 242 -3.00 -33.17 -20.20
CA PHE A 242 -4.19 -33.10 -19.35
C PHE A 242 -4.25 -34.22 -18.30
N GLN A 243 -3.81 -35.44 -18.66
CA GLN A 243 -3.83 -36.59 -17.77
C GLN A 243 -2.81 -36.45 -16.64
N ASP A 244 -1.60 -35.98 -16.93
CA ASP A 244 -0.54 -35.83 -15.92
C ASP A 244 -0.89 -34.69 -14.94
N ILE A 245 -1.48 -33.61 -15.44
CA ILE A 245 -2.03 -32.52 -14.60
C ILE A 245 -3.15 -33.07 -13.70
N ALA A 246 -4.00 -33.97 -14.21
CA ALA A 246 -5.04 -34.60 -13.41
C ALA A 246 -4.45 -35.48 -12.29
N GLU A 247 -3.49 -36.35 -12.60
CA GLU A 247 -2.81 -37.21 -11.61
C GLU A 247 -2.04 -36.38 -10.56
N ALA A 248 -1.35 -35.33 -10.98
CA ALA A 248 -0.68 -34.40 -10.08
C ALA A 248 -1.68 -33.67 -9.16
N SER A 249 -2.84 -33.27 -9.70
CA SER A 249 -3.92 -32.66 -8.90
C SER A 249 -4.55 -33.64 -7.92
N GLU A 250 -4.62 -34.93 -8.24
CA GLU A 250 -5.12 -35.98 -7.34
C GLU A 250 -4.17 -36.23 -6.16
N LYS A 251 -2.85 -36.16 -6.40
CA LYS A 251 -1.84 -36.17 -5.33
C LYS A 251 -2.00 -34.97 -4.40
N LEU A 252 -2.16 -33.77 -4.94
CA LEU A 252 -2.42 -32.55 -4.15
C LEU A 252 -3.75 -32.61 -3.38
N LEU A 253 -4.81 -33.20 -3.97
CA LEU A 253 -6.10 -33.38 -3.30
C LEU A 253 -5.97 -34.37 -2.13
N SER A 254 -5.24 -35.47 -2.33
CA SER A 254 -4.94 -36.46 -1.28
C SER A 254 -4.19 -35.83 -0.09
N LEU A 255 -3.29 -34.86 -0.33
CA LEU A 255 -2.65 -34.10 0.75
C LEU A 255 -3.67 -33.26 1.54
N ALA A 256 -4.66 -32.67 0.87
CA ALA A 256 -5.70 -31.88 1.51
C ALA A 256 -6.67 -32.76 2.32
N ASP A 257 -7.05 -33.93 1.81
CA ASP A 257 -7.90 -34.89 2.52
C ASP A 257 -7.25 -35.36 3.82
N LEU A 258 -5.98 -35.76 3.74
CA LEU A 258 -5.17 -36.28 4.85
C LEU A 258 -4.70 -35.20 5.85
N SER A 259 -4.70 -33.91 5.47
CA SER A 259 -4.30 -32.83 6.35
C SER A 259 -5.25 -32.68 7.55
N PRO A 260 -4.76 -32.62 8.80
CA PRO A 260 -5.62 -32.33 9.95
C PRO A 260 -6.10 -30.87 9.96
N GLU A 261 -5.27 -29.96 9.45
CA GLU A 261 -5.48 -28.50 9.39
C GLU A 261 -5.79 -28.03 7.96
N GLU A 262 -6.02 -26.73 7.78
CA GLU A 262 -6.09 -26.13 6.44
C GLU A 262 -4.75 -26.27 5.69
N LEU A 263 -4.81 -26.79 4.46
CA LEU A 263 -3.69 -26.86 3.54
C LEU A 263 -3.62 -25.56 2.73
N VAL A 264 -2.63 -24.72 3.04
CA VAL A 264 -2.40 -23.48 2.31
C VAL A 264 -1.37 -23.69 1.21
N LEU A 265 -1.77 -23.41 -0.03
CA LEU A 265 -1.00 -23.56 -1.25
C LEU A 265 -0.55 -22.17 -1.74
N GLY A 266 0.74 -21.99 -2.00
CA GLY A 266 1.20 -20.84 -2.78
C GLY A 266 0.68 -20.95 -4.20
N PHE A 267 0.05 -19.90 -4.72
CA PHE A 267 -0.59 -19.90 -6.02
C PHE A 267 -0.14 -18.72 -6.86
N ASP A 268 0.09 -18.97 -8.14
CA ASP A 268 0.17 -17.95 -9.17
C ASP A 268 -0.37 -18.49 -10.52
N GLN A 269 -0.48 -17.63 -11.53
CA GLN A 269 -0.80 -18.02 -12.90
C GLN A 269 -0.26 -17.03 -13.94
N GLU A 270 0.09 -17.52 -15.13
CA GLU A 270 0.66 -16.71 -16.21
C GLU A 270 -0.11 -16.86 -17.54
N TRP A 271 -0.06 -15.81 -18.36
CA TRP A 271 -0.68 -15.75 -19.68
C TRP A 271 0.13 -14.89 -20.66
N PRO A 272 0.10 -15.16 -21.97
CA PRO A 272 0.81 -14.33 -22.95
C PRO A 272 0.31 -12.87 -22.89
N PRO A 273 1.19 -11.87 -23.12
CA PRO A 273 0.90 -10.44 -22.96
C PRO A 273 0.07 -9.86 -24.11
N THR A 274 -1.07 -10.49 -24.41
CA THR A 274 -2.01 -10.09 -25.46
C THR A 274 -3.37 -9.80 -24.84
N ALA A 275 -4.15 -8.90 -25.44
CA ALA A 275 -5.46 -8.48 -24.91
C ALA A 275 -6.48 -9.64 -24.76
N THR A 276 -6.27 -10.73 -25.50
CA THR A 276 -7.07 -11.96 -25.48
C THR A 276 -6.32 -13.15 -24.88
N GLY A 277 -5.18 -12.91 -24.21
CA GLY A 277 -4.33 -13.94 -23.62
C GLY A 277 -5.09 -14.77 -22.58
N LYS A 278 -5.29 -16.05 -22.88
CA LYS A 278 -5.86 -17.03 -21.94
C LYS A 278 -4.82 -17.41 -20.89
N VAL A 279 -5.23 -17.72 -19.65
CA VAL A 279 -4.36 -18.40 -18.67
C VAL A 279 -3.74 -19.64 -19.33
N SER A 280 -2.40 -19.62 -19.40
CA SER A 280 -1.58 -20.64 -20.03
C SER A 280 -0.79 -21.44 -19.01
N LEU A 281 -0.43 -20.85 -17.87
CA LEU A 281 0.33 -21.50 -16.82
C LEU A 281 -0.38 -21.31 -15.48
N MET A 282 -0.32 -22.31 -14.61
CA MET A 282 -0.72 -22.22 -13.20
C MET A 282 0.36 -22.86 -12.36
N GLN A 283 0.73 -22.22 -11.26
CA GLN A 283 1.78 -22.68 -10.36
C GLN A 283 1.20 -22.92 -8.97
N ILE A 284 1.52 -24.06 -8.37
CA ILE A 284 1.03 -24.46 -7.05
C ILE A 284 2.21 -24.97 -6.21
N CYS A 285 2.51 -24.28 -5.12
CA CYS A 285 3.49 -24.69 -4.11
C CYS A 285 2.74 -25.25 -2.88
N PRO A 286 2.66 -26.58 -2.69
CA PRO A 286 2.05 -27.16 -1.48
C PRO A 286 2.96 -27.09 -0.25
N ASN A 287 4.25 -26.81 -0.42
CA ASN A 287 5.24 -26.69 0.64
C ASN A 287 6.45 -25.86 0.15
N GLU A 288 7.41 -25.58 1.03
CA GLU A 288 8.62 -24.78 0.74
C GLU A 288 9.63 -25.48 -0.20
N HIS A 289 9.36 -26.72 -0.64
CA HIS A 289 10.32 -27.59 -1.33
C HIS A 289 9.82 -28.13 -2.67
N GLU A 290 8.55 -27.94 -3.02
CA GLU A 290 7.93 -28.44 -4.24
C GLU A 290 7.08 -27.36 -4.92
N CYS A 291 7.22 -27.24 -6.24
CA CYS A 291 6.37 -26.39 -7.08
C CYS A 291 5.83 -27.22 -8.25
N TYR A 292 4.51 -27.24 -8.39
CA TYR A 292 3.80 -27.89 -9.48
C TYR A 292 3.43 -26.82 -10.50
N ILE A 293 3.88 -26.99 -11.75
CA ILE A 293 3.61 -26.06 -12.85
C ILE A 293 2.78 -26.78 -13.91
N PHE A 294 1.54 -26.32 -14.08
CA PHE A 294 0.57 -26.89 -15.02
C PHE A 294 0.43 -26.00 -16.25
N GLN A 295 0.82 -26.53 -17.41
CA GLN A 295 0.72 -25.85 -18.71
C GLN A 295 -0.62 -26.18 -19.37
N PHE A 296 -1.49 -25.17 -19.47
CA PHE A 296 -2.82 -25.26 -20.06
C PHE A 296 -2.88 -24.85 -21.54
N SER A 297 -1.77 -24.54 -22.19
CA SER A 297 -1.78 -24.21 -23.62
C SER A 297 -2.17 -25.42 -24.47
N GLY A 298 -3.26 -25.26 -25.22
CA GLY A 298 -3.95 -26.36 -25.92
C GLY A 298 -5.04 -27.05 -25.11
N ILE A 299 -5.11 -26.84 -23.79
CA ILE A 299 -6.12 -27.44 -22.90
C ILE A 299 -7.42 -26.64 -22.96
N ARG A 300 -8.50 -27.32 -23.37
CA ARG A 300 -9.83 -26.72 -23.57
C ARG A 300 -10.58 -26.51 -22.24
N SER A 301 -10.43 -27.41 -21.29
CA SER A 301 -11.11 -27.43 -19.98
C SER A 301 -10.12 -27.90 -18.90
N LEU A 302 -10.22 -27.39 -17.68
CA LEU A 302 -9.40 -27.87 -16.56
C LEU A 302 -9.80 -29.30 -16.13
N PRO A 303 -8.88 -30.13 -15.62
CA PRO A 303 -9.23 -31.39 -14.98
C PRO A 303 -10.22 -31.20 -13.83
N LYS A 304 -11.24 -32.06 -13.73
CA LYS A 304 -12.25 -31.97 -12.67
C LYS A 304 -11.64 -32.08 -11.26
N VAL A 305 -10.62 -32.92 -11.11
CA VAL A 305 -9.88 -33.08 -9.86
C VAL A 305 -9.13 -31.81 -9.43
N LEU A 306 -8.60 -31.02 -10.38
CA LEU A 306 -8.04 -29.69 -10.09
C LEU A 306 -9.13 -28.72 -9.59
N LEU A 307 -10.32 -28.77 -10.18
CA LEU A 307 -11.46 -27.98 -9.70
C LEU A 307 -11.95 -28.43 -8.31
N HIS A 308 -11.88 -29.73 -8.00
CA HIS A 308 -12.19 -30.26 -6.67
C HIS A 308 -11.15 -29.79 -5.65
N LEU A 309 -9.85 -29.84 -5.97
CA LEU A 309 -8.77 -29.30 -5.14
C LEU A 309 -9.01 -27.82 -4.81
N LEU A 310 -9.24 -26.97 -5.83
CA LEU A 310 -9.45 -25.53 -5.64
C LEU A 310 -10.75 -25.18 -4.89
N LYS A 311 -11.71 -26.10 -4.80
CA LYS A 311 -12.97 -25.97 -4.05
C LYS A 311 -12.97 -26.74 -2.72
N HIS A 312 -11.91 -27.46 -2.39
CA HIS A 312 -11.86 -28.34 -1.23
C HIS A 312 -11.93 -27.51 0.07
N PRO A 313 -12.78 -27.84 1.06
CA PRO A 313 -13.04 -26.97 2.21
C PRO A 313 -11.80 -26.69 3.07
N LYS A 314 -10.82 -27.61 3.12
CA LYS A 314 -9.54 -27.38 3.82
C LYS A 314 -8.47 -26.68 2.97
N VAL A 315 -8.67 -26.47 1.66
CA VAL A 315 -7.65 -25.85 0.80
C VAL A 315 -7.79 -24.35 0.81
N LYS A 316 -6.68 -23.65 1.03
CA LYS A 316 -6.55 -22.22 0.73
C LYS A 316 -5.48 -22.01 -0.33
N ILE A 317 -5.70 -21.05 -1.22
CA ILE A 317 -4.71 -20.54 -2.16
C ILE A 317 -4.31 -19.13 -1.73
N THR A 318 -3.02 -18.90 -1.55
CA THR A 318 -2.46 -17.59 -1.18
C THR A 318 -1.78 -16.94 -2.37
N GLY A 319 -1.98 -15.63 -2.53
CA GLY A 319 -1.44 -14.84 -3.62
C GLY A 319 -1.69 -13.35 -3.41
N LEU A 320 -1.12 -12.53 -4.28
CA LEU A 320 -1.37 -11.08 -4.31
C LEU A 320 -2.33 -10.80 -5.47
N ASN A 321 -3.45 -10.13 -5.23
CA ASN A 321 -4.53 -9.92 -6.22
C ASN A 321 -5.28 -11.22 -6.62
N ILE A 322 -5.17 -12.27 -5.80
CA ILE A 322 -5.59 -13.66 -6.07
C ILE A 322 -7.05 -13.81 -6.52
N LYS A 323 -7.95 -12.94 -6.03
CA LYS A 323 -9.38 -12.97 -6.43
C LYS A 323 -9.58 -12.58 -7.90
N ASN A 324 -8.73 -11.71 -8.45
CA ASN A 324 -8.78 -11.36 -9.87
C ASN A 324 -8.20 -12.47 -10.74
N ASP A 325 -7.18 -13.18 -10.25
CA ASP A 325 -6.65 -14.37 -10.92
C ASP A 325 -7.68 -15.48 -11.06
N ILE A 326 -8.39 -15.79 -9.97
CA ILE A 326 -9.47 -16.78 -9.99
C ILE A 326 -10.67 -16.33 -10.83
N ARG A 327 -11.01 -15.02 -10.89
CA ARG A 327 -12.00 -14.50 -11.85
C ARG A 327 -11.56 -14.69 -13.30
N LYS A 328 -10.28 -14.46 -13.60
CA LYS A 328 -9.71 -14.68 -14.93
C LYS A 328 -9.76 -16.16 -15.31
N LEU A 329 -9.33 -17.06 -14.43
CA LEU A 329 -9.45 -18.50 -14.61
C LEU A 329 -10.91 -18.93 -14.87
N GLY A 330 -11.85 -18.36 -14.11
CA GLY A 330 -13.30 -18.50 -14.28
C GLY A 330 -13.78 -18.16 -15.69
N LYS A 331 -13.43 -16.96 -16.17
CA LYS A 331 -13.75 -16.47 -17.51
C LYS A 331 -13.12 -17.34 -18.61
N ASP A 332 -11.84 -17.67 -18.47
CA ASP A 332 -11.03 -18.29 -19.50
C ASP A 332 -11.36 -19.78 -19.72
N PHE A 333 -11.76 -20.50 -18.66
CA PHE A 333 -12.17 -21.90 -18.72
C PHE A 333 -13.68 -22.12 -18.57
N LYS A 334 -14.48 -21.04 -18.45
CA LYS A 334 -15.94 -21.07 -18.29
C LYS A 334 -16.40 -21.90 -17.08
N ILE A 335 -15.71 -21.73 -15.95
CA ILE A 335 -15.99 -22.43 -14.69
C ILE A 335 -16.64 -21.48 -13.69
N ASP A 336 -17.59 -21.99 -12.89
CA ASP A 336 -18.05 -21.25 -11.71
C ASP A 336 -16.96 -21.25 -10.63
N VAL A 337 -16.61 -20.05 -10.18
CA VAL A 337 -15.58 -19.77 -9.16
C VAL A 337 -16.14 -19.13 -7.89
N PHE A 338 -17.47 -18.96 -7.75
CA PHE A 338 -18.07 -18.26 -6.61
C PHE A 338 -17.65 -18.85 -5.26
N SER A 339 -17.69 -20.17 -5.11
CA SER A 339 -17.21 -20.84 -3.89
C SER A 339 -15.71 -20.58 -3.63
N ILE A 340 -14.88 -20.59 -4.67
CA ILE A 340 -13.42 -20.43 -4.53
C ILE A 340 -13.11 -19.01 -4.01
N LEU A 341 -13.74 -17.99 -4.61
CA LEU A 341 -13.55 -16.57 -4.29
C LEU A 341 -14.00 -16.19 -2.87
N ASN A 342 -14.90 -16.97 -2.27
CA ASN A 342 -15.45 -16.70 -0.94
C ASN A 342 -14.76 -17.54 0.14
N ASN A 343 -14.43 -18.80 -0.15
CA ASN A 343 -14.04 -19.78 0.87
C ASN A 343 -12.56 -20.20 0.81
N ASN A 344 -11.89 -20.04 -0.34
CA ASN A 344 -10.60 -20.67 -0.63
C ASN A 344 -9.44 -19.67 -0.90
N THR A 345 -9.69 -18.37 -1.07
CA THR A 345 -8.61 -17.39 -1.36
C THR A 345 -8.11 -16.65 -0.12
N ILE A 346 -6.79 -16.55 0.05
CA ILE A 346 -6.11 -15.67 1.00
C ILE A 346 -5.40 -14.54 0.22
N GLU A 347 -5.83 -13.30 0.44
CA GLU A 347 -5.23 -12.12 -0.18
C GLU A 347 -4.05 -11.60 0.67
N LEU A 348 -2.83 -11.74 0.15
CA LEU A 348 -1.62 -11.34 0.85
C LEU A 348 -1.57 -9.85 1.17
N SER A 349 -2.14 -8.98 0.34
CA SER A 349 -2.15 -7.54 0.64
C SER A 349 -3.01 -7.20 1.86
N THR A 350 -4.12 -7.92 2.06
CA THR A 350 -4.99 -7.78 3.24
C THR A 350 -4.30 -8.34 4.48
N LEU A 351 -3.78 -9.57 4.39
CA LEU A 351 -3.07 -10.22 5.51
C LEU A 351 -1.84 -9.41 5.96
N ALA A 352 -1.06 -8.86 5.02
CA ALA A 352 0.09 -8.02 5.33
C ALA A 352 -0.32 -6.75 6.08
N ASN A 353 -1.36 -6.03 5.61
CA ASN A 353 -1.87 -4.84 6.28
C ASN A 353 -2.39 -5.13 7.70
N GLN A 354 -3.13 -6.23 7.88
CA GLN A 354 -3.62 -6.66 9.20
C GLN A 354 -2.47 -7.02 10.16
N VAL A 355 -1.50 -7.82 9.70
CA VAL A 355 -0.43 -8.36 10.55
C VAL A 355 0.65 -7.32 10.88
N LEU A 356 0.94 -6.43 9.94
CA LEU A 356 1.95 -5.37 10.08
C LEU A 356 1.38 -4.06 10.63
N ASN A 357 0.06 -4.01 10.92
CA ASN A 357 -0.66 -2.83 11.38
C ASN A 357 -0.43 -1.61 10.47
N CYS A 358 -0.64 -1.76 9.16
CA CYS A 358 -0.39 -0.71 8.18
C CYS A 358 -1.45 -0.67 7.07
N PHE A 359 -1.47 0.42 6.30
CA PHE A 359 -2.42 0.65 5.20
C PHE A 359 -1.68 0.90 3.89
N GLU A 360 -0.99 -0.15 3.43
CA GLU A 360 -0.12 -0.13 2.26
C GLU A 360 -0.75 -0.79 1.03
N ARG A 361 -0.41 -0.28 -0.16
CA ARG A 361 -0.74 -0.92 -1.44
C ARG A 361 0.37 -1.89 -1.83
N TRP A 362 0.29 -3.11 -1.31
CA TRP A 362 1.32 -4.11 -1.52
C TRP A 362 1.41 -4.63 -2.96
N SER A 363 2.60 -5.07 -3.32
CA SER A 363 2.82 -6.06 -4.38
C SER A 363 3.67 -7.17 -3.79
N LEU A 364 3.67 -8.36 -4.39
CA LEU A 364 4.44 -9.50 -3.86
C LEU A 364 5.92 -9.13 -3.64
N ALA A 365 6.53 -8.46 -4.62
CA ALA A 365 7.90 -7.95 -4.50
C ALA A 365 8.10 -6.91 -3.37
N ARG A 366 7.09 -6.09 -3.02
CA ARG A 366 7.17 -5.18 -1.86
C ARG A 366 7.09 -5.95 -0.54
N ILE A 367 6.21 -6.96 -0.43
CA ILE A 367 6.12 -7.80 0.78
C ILE A 367 7.43 -8.58 0.96
N VAL A 368 7.95 -9.21 -0.10
CA VAL A 368 9.20 -9.96 -0.06
C VAL A 368 10.38 -9.07 0.36
N LEU A 369 10.53 -7.89 -0.23
CA LEU A 369 11.58 -6.94 0.16
C LEU A 369 11.43 -6.48 1.61
N ASN A 370 10.21 -6.15 2.04
CA ASN A 370 9.95 -5.63 3.38
C ASN A 370 10.12 -6.67 4.50
N GLN A 371 9.75 -7.93 4.24
CA GLN A 371 9.75 -9.01 5.25
C GLN A 371 11.04 -9.85 5.24
N PHE A 372 11.72 -9.95 4.09
CA PHE A 372 12.90 -10.81 3.94
C PHE A 372 14.17 -10.10 3.46
N GLY A 373 14.10 -8.80 3.10
CA GLY A 373 15.27 -8.03 2.65
C GLY A 373 15.84 -8.43 1.29
N VAL A 374 15.15 -9.30 0.55
CA VAL A 374 15.55 -9.80 -0.78
C VAL A 374 14.62 -9.29 -1.87
N SER A 375 15.10 -9.25 -3.11
CA SER A 375 14.30 -8.83 -4.26
C SER A 375 13.59 -10.02 -4.93
N LEU A 376 12.47 -9.74 -5.63
CA LEU A 376 11.94 -10.64 -6.66
C LEU A 376 12.33 -10.11 -8.04
N SER A 377 12.61 -11.02 -8.97
CA SER A 377 12.88 -10.67 -10.35
C SER A 377 11.73 -9.84 -10.95
N LYS A 378 12.09 -8.82 -11.74
CA LYS A 378 11.15 -8.01 -12.50
C LYS A 378 11.51 -7.95 -13.98
N ASP A 379 12.38 -8.86 -14.46
CA ASP A 379 12.85 -8.85 -15.86
C ASP A 379 11.64 -8.94 -16.82
N PRO A 380 11.35 -7.88 -17.59
CA PRO A 380 10.23 -7.88 -18.52
C PRO A 380 10.42 -8.92 -19.64
N LYS A 381 11.65 -9.37 -19.94
CA LYS A 381 11.90 -10.42 -20.95
C LYS A 381 11.31 -11.77 -20.56
N VAL A 382 11.32 -12.09 -19.26
CA VAL A 382 10.74 -13.33 -18.73
C VAL A 382 9.29 -13.12 -18.35
N ARG A 383 8.99 -12.09 -17.54
CA ARG A 383 7.65 -11.83 -17.02
C ARG A 383 6.63 -11.50 -18.13
N CYS A 384 7.04 -10.78 -19.18
CA CYS A 384 6.19 -10.50 -20.33
C CYS A 384 6.52 -11.43 -21.52
N SER A 385 6.99 -12.65 -21.26
CA SER A 385 7.30 -13.64 -22.30
C SER A 385 6.05 -14.31 -22.88
N ASN A 386 6.22 -15.14 -23.91
CA ASN A 386 5.14 -15.98 -24.41
C ASN A 386 4.94 -17.21 -23.50
N TRP A 387 4.16 -17.04 -22.43
CA TRP A 387 3.76 -18.11 -21.52
C TRP A 387 2.90 -19.20 -22.16
N ALA A 388 2.37 -18.98 -23.38
CA ALA A 388 1.61 -19.98 -24.11
C ALA A 388 2.47 -21.02 -24.85
N ASN A 389 3.80 -20.91 -24.80
CA ASN A 389 4.69 -21.93 -25.32
C ASN A 389 4.73 -23.15 -24.37
N LYS A 390 4.54 -24.37 -24.91
CA LYS A 390 4.74 -25.60 -24.13
C LYS A 390 6.22 -25.82 -23.77
N ASP A 391 7.14 -25.37 -24.61
CA ASP A 391 8.58 -25.49 -24.37
C ASP A 391 9.09 -24.25 -23.61
N LEU A 392 8.77 -24.19 -22.31
CA LEU A 392 9.22 -23.10 -21.44
C LEU A 392 10.72 -23.20 -21.16
N SER A 393 11.40 -22.06 -21.22
CA SER A 393 12.80 -21.94 -20.82
C SER A 393 13.01 -22.14 -19.31
N GLU A 394 14.22 -22.52 -18.91
CA GLU A 394 14.60 -22.63 -17.50
C GLU A 394 14.34 -21.32 -16.73
N ALA A 395 14.59 -20.16 -17.34
CA ALA A 395 14.31 -18.85 -16.76
C ALA A 395 12.81 -18.63 -16.50
N GLN A 396 11.94 -19.06 -17.43
CA GLN A 396 10.48 -19.01 -17.27
C GLN A 396 10.00 -19.95 -16.16
N LEU A 397 10.50 -21.19 -16.12
CA LEU A 397 10.16 -22.16 -15.07
C LEU A 397 10.64 -21.70 -13.68
N MET A 398 11.84 -21.12 -13.60
CA MET A 398 12.40 -20.56 -12.36
C MET A 398 11.60 -19.35 -11.87
N TYR A 399 11.25 -18.42 -12.77
CA TYR A 399 10.41 -17.26 -12.46
C TYR A 399 9.05 -17.70 -11.93
N ALA A 400 8.34 -18.54 -12.70
CA ALA A 400 7.04 -19.09 -12.38
C ALA A 400 7.02 -19.82 -11.02
N ALA A 401 8.01 -20.67 -10.76
CA ALA A 401 8.13 -21.36 -9.48
C ALA A 401 8.40 -20.41 -8.31
N THR A 402 9.19 -19.35 -8.56
CA THR A 402 9.59 -18.39 -7.53
C THR A 402 8.44 -17.49 -7.09
N ASP A 403 7.57 -17.01 -7.99
CA ASP A 403 6.43 -16.16 -7.59
C ASP A 403 5.40 -16.95 -6.76
N ALA A 404 5.03 -18.18 -7.15
CA ALA A 404 4.16 -19.03 -6.33
C ALA A 404 4.81 -19.46 -5.01
N TYR A 405 6.13 -19.75 -4.99
CA TYR A 405 6.86 -20.00 -3.74
C TYR A 405 6.89 -18.77 -2.83
N ALA A 406 7.12 -17.57 -3.38
CA ALA A 406 7.12 -16.33 -2.62
C ALA A 406 5.75 -16.04 -2.01
N SER A 407 4.64 -16.35 -2.71
CA SER A 407 3.30 -16.20 -2.14
C SER A 407 3.06 -17.11 -0.92
N LEU A 408 3.54 -18.36 -0.95
CA LEU A 408 3.52 -19.27 0.19
C LEU A 408 4.41 -18.76 1.33
N LEU A 409 5.65 -18.37 1.01
CA LEU A 409 6.62 -17.91 2.01
C LEU A 409 6.13 -16.65 2.73
N CYS A 410 5.56 -15.69 2.01
CA CYS A 410 4.90 -14.51 2.58
C CYS A 410 3.75 -14.91 3.53
N TYR A 411 2.88 -15.83 3.11
CA TYR A 411 1.80 -16.32 3.98
C TYR A 411 2.34 -16.95 5.26
N LEU A 412 3.24 -17.93 5.16
CA LEU A 412 3.79 -18.66 6.31
C LEU A 412 4.50 -17.74 7.30
N HIS A 413 5.13 -16.67 6.81
CA HIS A 413 5.76 -15.65 7.65
C HIS A 413 4.71 -14.76 8.35
N LEU A 414 3.79 -14.16 7.59
CA LEU A 414 2.75 -13.28 8.13
C LEU A 414 1.81 -14.00 9.10
N ASP A 415 1.41 -15.24 8.79
CA ASP A 415 0.60 -16.09 9.64
C ASP A 415 1.32 -16.49 10.94
N ARG A 416 2.65 -16.66 10.91
CA ARG A 416 3.46 -16.85 12.12
C ARG A 416 3.51 -15.57 12.98
N LEU A 417 3.66 -14.39 12.36
CA LEU A 417 3.58 -13.11 13.06
C LEU A 417 2.20 -12.88 13.67
N ARG A 418 1.13 -13.19 12.92
CA ARG A 418 -0.28 -13.13 13.36
C ARG A 418 -0.49 -13.91 14.65
N ARG A 419 -0.14 -15.22 14.65
CA ARG A 419 -0.24 -16.09 15.83
C ARG A 419 0.63 -15.59 16.99
N ARG A 420 1.86 -15.16 16.71
CA ARG A 420 2.79 -14.66 17.75
C ARG A 420 2.29 -13.40 18.46
N ASN A 421 1.54 -12.57 17.75
CA ASN A 421 1.00 -11.30 18.25
C ASN A 421 -0.44 -11.40 18.76
N ASN A 422 -1.02 -12.61 18.82
CA ASN A 422 -2.43 -12.87 19.16
C ASN A 422 -3.43 -12.04 18.32
N ILE A 423 -3.11 -11.79 17.05
CA ILE A 423 -3.98 -11.02 16.14
C ILE A 423 -5.07 -11.94 15.59
N ASP A 424 -6.32 -11.58 15.81
CA ASP A 424 -7.50 -12.29 15.30
C ASP A 424 -7.74 -12.05 13.79
N GLU A 425 -8.78 -12.66 13.23
CA GLU A 425 -9.12 -12.52 11.81
C GLU A 425 -9.55 -11.10 11.40
N ASN A 426 -9.93 -10.26 12.38
CA ASN A 426 -10.33 -8.87 12.19
C ASN A 426 -9.16 -7.88 12.36
N GLY A 427 -7.97 -8.35 12.74
CA GLY A 427 -6.80 -7.51 13.02
C GLY A 427 -6.71 -7.01 14.47
N CYS A 428 -7.58 -7.46 15.36
CA CYS A 428 -7.58 -7.08 16.77
C CYS A 428 -6.72 -8.03 17.61
N LYS A 429 -6.11 -7.52 18.70
CA LYS A 429 -5.45 -8.39 19.69
C LYS A 429 -6.51 -9.12 20.51
N SER A 430 -6.50 -10.45 20.44
CA SER A 430 -7.21 -11.30 21.39
C SER A 430 -6.48 -11.26 22.74
N TYR A 431 -7.19 -10.79 23.77
CA TYR A 431 -6.72 -10.64 25.16
C TYR A 431 -6.94 -11.92 25.98
#